data_AF-A0A6G0W714-F1
#
_entry.id   AF-A0A6G0W714-F1
#
_cell.length_a   1.000
_cell.length_b   1.000
_cell.length_c   1.000
_cell.angle_alpha   90.00
_cell.angle_beta   90.00
_cell.angle_gamma   90.00
#
_symmetry.space_group_name_H-M   'P 1'
#
loop_
_entity.id
_entity.type
_entity.pdbx_description
1 polymer ?
#
loop_
_entity_poly.entity_id
_entity_poly.type
_entity_poly.pdbx_seq_one_letter_code
_entity_poly.pdbx_strand_id
1 'polypeptide(L)'
;MVIDKIFKHTYVLCKSLQRENIDLLEAINLAEDLTNEIQTMRQNTDAVFSVIFKNLEEKSESLDIQICIPRTCKRQINRCNIISKSTEEYFKVSIFIPFLDYFIDQINSCFIEHKLVLKGFKMLFKNELDNNNNDILQLIDFYKDSDNLSEPDIVIAEIKMWKNVLKRIEEDQKPKTVIQFLQLCDEDLFPNIYKLIKILCILPVRTCTSERSFSSLRNLKTYLKNTVSEDRLNGLAICLIFIEMKY
;
A
#
# COMPACT_ATOMS: atom_id res chain seq x y z
N MET A 1 -18.17 13.98 -1.46
CA MET A 1 -17.64 14.84 -0.38
C MET A 1 -16.88 14.05 0.67
N VAL A 2 -17.39 12.92 1.16
CA VAL A 2 -16.63 12.01 2.05
C VAL A 2 -15.29 11.57 1.45
N ILE A 3 -15.31 11.02 0.22
CA ILE A 3 -14.10 10.57 -0.48
C ILE A 3 -13.11 11.72 -0.67
N ASP A 4 -13.58 12.87 -1.15
CA ASP A 4 -12.76 14.06 -1.36
C ASP A 4 -12.08 14.53 -0.06
N LYS A 5 -12.79 14.52 1.07
CA LYS A 5 -12.20 14.87 2.37
C LYS A 5 -11.07 13.91 2.74
N ILE A 6 -11.28 12.61 2.62
CA ILE A 6 -10.30 11.58 3.01
C ILE A 6 -9.10 11.57 2.05
N PHE A 7 -9.32 11.71 0.75
CA PHE A 7 -8.25 11.75 -0.26
C PHE A 7 -7.38 13.00 -0.18
N LYS A 8 -7.85 14.08 0.45
CA LYS A 8 -6.98 15.23 0.75
C LYS A 8 -5.88 14.88 1.75
N HIS A 9 -6.18 14.01 2.73
CA HIS A 9 -5.19 13.55 3.69
C HIS A 9 -4.15 12.62 3.04
N THR A 10 -4.53 11.87 2.00
CA THR A 10 -3.61 10.95 1.31
C THR A 10 -2.60 11.66 0.40
N TYR A 11 -2.79 12.96 0.13
CA TYR A 11 -1.99 13.69 -0.86
C TYR A 11 -0.48 13.61 -0.62
N VAL A 12 -0.04 13.76 0.64
CA VAL A 12 1.39 13.73 0.99
C VAL A 12 1.99 12.34 0.75
N LEU A 13 1.28 11.29 1.17
CA LEU A 13 1.69 9.91 0.97
C LEU A 13 1.78 9.58 -0.53
N CYS A 14 0.76 9.94 -1.32
CA CYS A 14 0.77 9.72 -2.77
C CYS A 14 1.95 10.42 -3.44
N LYS A 15 2.24 11.67 -3.05
CA LYS A 15 3.38 12.42 -3.59
C LYS A 15 4.72 11.78 -3.22
N SER A 16 4.84 11.19 -2.03
CA SER A 16 6.03 10.45 -1.61
C SER A 16 6.24 9.19 -2.46
N LEU A 17 5.17 8.40 -2.65
CA LEU A 17 5.18 7.16 -3.43
C LEU A 17 5.42 7.37 -4.94
N GLN A 18 5.22 8.59 -5.43
CA GLN A 18 5.43 8.94 -6.84
C GLN A 18 6.83 9.51 -7.13
N ARG A 19 7.70 9.64 -6.12
CA ARG A 19 9.10 10.09 -6.33
C ARG A 19 9.90 9.01 -7.08
N GLU A 20 10.87 9.43 -7.87
CA GLU A 20 11.78 8.49 -8.57
C GLU A 20 12.66 7.69 -7.59
N ASN A 21 13.10 8.36 -6.51
CA ASN A 21 13.86 7.78 -5.42
C ASN A 21 13.00 7.77 -4.15
N ILE A 22 12.34 6.65 -3.87
CA ILE A 22 11.44 6.49 -2.70
C ILE A 22 12.24 5.91 -1.53
N ASP A 23 12.27 6.59 -0.37
CA ASP A 23 12.63 5.93 0.90
C ASP A 23 11.38 5.23 1.44
N LEU A 24 11.43 3.89 1.41
CA LEU A 24 10.32 3.04 1.85
C LEU A 24 9.91 3.27 3.29
N LEU A 25 10.87 3.59 4.17
CA LEU A 25 10.54 3.84 5.57
C LEU A 25 9.91 5.21 5.78
N GLU A 26 10.32 6.21 4.99
CA GLU A 26 9.65 7.50 4.98
C GLU A 26 8.20 7.33 4.52
N ALA A 27 7.96 6.54 3.46
CA ALA A 27 6.62 6.22 2.97
C ALA A 27 5.77 5.47 4.02
N ILE A 28 6.34 4.51 4.74
CA ILE A 28 5.62 3.81 5.82
C ILE A 28 5.28 4.76 6.98
N ASN A 29 6.21 5.61 7.40
CA ASN A 29 5.94 6.57 8.47
C ASN A 29 4.80 7.52 8.06
N LEU A 30 4.80 8.00 6.82
CA LEU A 30 3.70 8.81 6.28
C LEU A 30 2.37 8.03 6.23
N ALA A 31 2.42 6.71 5.96
CA ALA A 31 1.23 5.87 6.01
C ALA A 31 0.70 5.69 7.44
N GLU A 32 1.58 5.59 8.44
CA GLU A 32 1.19 5.57 9.86
C GLU A 32 0.58 6.90 10.30
N ASP A 33 1.21 8.02 9.94
CA ASP A 33 0.68 9.36 10.24
C ASP A 33 -0.71 9.54 9.64
N LEU A 34 -0.90 9.14 8.37
CA LEU A 34 -2.20 9.13 7.70
C LEU A 34 -3.21 8.24 8.45
N THR A 35 -2.81 7.04 8.84
CA THR A 35 -3.69 6.09 9.54
C THR A 35 -4.12 6.67 10.88
N ASN A 36 -3.20 7.27 11.63
CA ASN A 36 -3.50 7.95 12.89
C ASN A 36 -4.47 9.11 12.69
N GLU A 37 -4.26 9.94 11.66
CA GLU A 37 -5.16 11.06 11.36
C GLU A 37 -6.58 10.55 11.03
N ILE A 38 -6.70 9.49 10.22
CA ILE A 38 -8.00 8.89 9.90
C ILE A 38 -8.63 8.22 11.13
N GLN A 39 -7.84 7.63 12.01
CA GLN A 39 -8.29 7.08 13.29
C GLN A 39 -8.87 8.19 14.19
N THR A 40 -8.24 9.37 14.24
CA THR A 40 -8.80 10.51 14.99
C THR A 40 -10.12 11.00 14.41
N MET A 41 -10.27 11.00 13.07
CA MET A 41 -11.55 11.28 12.43
C MET A 41 -12.60 10.22 12.76
N ARG A 42 -12.19 8.96 12.87
CA ARG A 42 -13.05 7.84 13.24
C ARG A 42 -13.51 7.88 14.70
N GLN A 43 -12.70 8.45 15.60
CA GLN A 43 -13.07 8.71 17.00
C GLN A 43 -14.01 9.91 17.13
N ASN A 44 -13.85 10.93 16.28
CA ASN A 44 -14.62 12.16 16.29
C ASN A 44 -15.69 12.20 15.18
N THR A 45 -16.32 11.06 14.87
CA THR A 45 -17.20 10.91 13.69
C THR A 45 -18.36 11.89 13.65
N ASP A 46 -18.94 12.22 14.80
CA ASP A 46 -20.12 13.09 14.85
C ASP A 46 -19.77 14.53 14.45
N ALA A 47 -18.69 15.08 15.01
CA ALA A 47 -18.22 16.42 14.69
C ALA A 47 -17.69 16.51 13.24
N VAL A 48 -16.96 15.49 12.78
CA VAL A 48 -16.42 15.49 11.42
C VAL A 48 -17.52 15.32 10.38
N PHE A 49 -18.45 14.39 10.60
CA PHE A 49 -19.49 14.10 9.62
C PHE A 49 -20.52 15.22 9.53
N SER A 50 -20.88 15.88 10.64
CA SER A 50 -21.80 17.02 10.61
C SER A 50 -21.30 18.17 9.74
N VAL A 51 -20.00 18.48 9.77
CA VAL A 51 -19.39 19.46 8.86
C VAL A 51 -19.47 19.01 7.40
N ILE A 52 -19.22 17.72 7.13
CA ILE A 52 -19.33 17.17 5.77
C ILE A 52 -20.79 17.22 5.29
N PHE A 53 -21.74 16.89 6.16
CA PHE A 53 -23.16 16.83 5.86
C PHE A 53 -23.74 18.22 5.61
N LYS A 54 -23.37 19.21 6.42
CA LYS A 54 -23.77 20.61 6.19
C LYS A 54 -23.29 21.13 4.83
N ASN A 55 -22.04 20.84 4.47
CA ASN A 55 -21.52 21.20 3.14
C ASN A 55 -22.23 20.45 2.00
N LEU A 56 -22.75 19.24 2.26
CA LEU A 56 -23.59 18.50 1.32
C LEU A 56 -24.96 19.15 1.16
N GLU A 57 -25.59 19.58 2.26
CA GLU A 57 -26.87 20.29 2.26
C GLU A 57 -26.78 21.58 1.46
N GLU A 58 -25.78 22.43 1.73
CA GLU A 58 -25.54 23.69 0.99
C GLU A 58 -25.38 23.46 -0.52
N LYS A 59 -24.62 22.42 -0.92
CA LYS A 59 -24.48 22.05 -2.34
C LYS A 59 -25.77 21.50 -2.93
N SER A 60 -26.52 20.72 -2.16
CA SER A 60 -27.78 20.12 -2.60
C SER A 60 -28.83 21.19 -2.86
N GLU A 61 -28.91 22.19 -1.98
CA GLU A 61 -29.78 23.36 -2.15
C GLU A 61 -29.44 24.14 -3.43
N SER A 62 -28.15 24.38 -3.70
CA SER A 62 -27.73 25.08 -4.93
C SER A 62 -28.09 24.34 -6.22
N LEU A 63 -28.33 23.03 -6.15
CA LEU A 63 -28.67 22.15 -7.27
C LEU A 63 -30.16 21.75 -7.28
N ASP A 64 -30.95 22.24 -6.33
CA ASP A 64 -32.35 21.89 -6.12
C ASP A 64 -32.59 20.37 -5.97
N ILE A 65 -31.63 19.70 -5.29
CA ILE A 65 -31.68 18.26 -5.00
C ILE A 65 -32.10 18.09 -3.54
N GLN A 66 -33.04 17.17 -3.27
CA GLN A 66 -33.43 16.81 -1.91
C GLN A 66 -32.62 15.61 -1.39
N ILE A 67 -31.99 15.75 -0.22
CA ILE A 67 -31.28 14.65 0.44
C ILE A 67 -32.31 13.82 1.21
N CYS A 68 -32.51 12.56 0.80
CA CYS A 68 -33.44 11.64 1.46
C CYS A 68 -32.82 10.26 1.69
N ILE A 69 -33.33 9.55 2.69
CA ILE A 69 -32.97 8.15 2.93
C ILE A 69 -33.50 7.32 1.74
N PRO A 70 -32.66 6.48 1.10
CA PRO A 70 -33.10 5.63 0.01
C PRO A 70 -34.18 4.65 0.48
N ARG A 71 -35.12 4.32 -0.42
CA ARG A 71 -36.22 3.41 -0.12
C ARG A 71 -35.71 2.06 0.43
N THR A 72 -36.20 1.68 1.60
CA THR A 72 -35.94 0.37 2.20
C THR A 72 -36.97 -0.65 1.70
N CYS A 73 -36.51 -1.85 1.37
CA CYS A 73 -37.36 -2.97 0.99
C CYS A 73 -37.28 -4.06 2.07
N LYS A 74 -38.38 -4.77 2.34
CA LYS A 74 -38.44 -5.83 3.38
C LYS A 74 -37.39 -6.94 3.17
N ARG A 75 -36.96 -7.17 1.93
CA ARG A 75 -35.91 -8.12 1.56
C ARG A 75 -34.85 -7.37 0.76
N GLN A 76 -33.71 -7.10 1.37
CA GLN A 76 -32.50 -6.61 0.71
C GLN A 76 -31.36 -7.59 1.03
N ILE A 77 -30.67 -8.06 -0.02
CA ILE A 77 -29.58 -9.05 0.12
C ILE A 77 -28.23 -8.34 0.22
N ASN A 78 -28.07 -7.18 -0.41
CA ASN A 78 -26.77 -6.52 -0.61
C ASN A 78 -26.62 -5.17 0.11
N ARG A 79 -27.63 -4.69 0.87
CA ARG A 79 -27.60 -3.39 1.56
C ARG A 79 -28.14 -3.52 2.98
N CYS A 80 -27.53 -2.77 3.90
CA CYS A 80 -27.98 -2.70 5.29
C CYS A 80 -29.25 -1.83 5.40
N ASN A 81 -30.32 -2.40 5.97
CA ASN A 81 -31.52 -1.67 6.38
C ASN A 81 -31.27 -0.98 7.73
N ILE A 82 -30.44 0.06 7.73
CA ILE A 82 -30.14 0.82 8.94
C ILE A 82 -31.37 1.64 9.33
N ILE A 83 -31.85 1.42 10.55
CA ILE A 83 -32.90 2.23 11.17
C ILE A 83 -32.21 3.49 11.71
N SER A 84 -32.53 4.65 11.16
CA SER A 84 -31.99 5.94 11.62
C SER A 84 -33.10 6.95 11.87
N LYS A 85 -32.81 7.94 12.72
CA LYS A 85 -33.75 9.02 13.07
C LYS A 85 -33.64 10.20 12.11
N SER A 86 -32.49 10.37 11.46
CA SER A 86 -32.23 11.42 10.46
C SER A 86 -31.55 10.88 9.21
N THR A 87 -31.59 11.68 8.13
CA THR A 87 -30.85 11.45 6.89
C THR A 87 -29.33 11.47 7.15
N GLU A 88 -28.87 12.39 7.98
CA GLU A 88 -27.47 12.49 8.41
C GLU A 88 -27.00 11.22 9.11
N GLU A 89 -27.74 10.74 10.12
CA GLU A 89 -27.40 9.53 10.86
C GLU A 89 -27.35 8.30 9.95
N TYR A 90 -28.28 8.21 8.98
CA TYR A 90 -28.27 7.14 7.98
C TYR A 90 -26.96 7.10 7.21
N PHE A 91 -26.53 8.21 6.61
CA PHE A 91 -25.34 8.26 5.76
C PHE A 91 -24.04 8.16 6.56
N LYS A 92 -24.03 8.63 7.81
CA LYS A 92 -22.92 8.44 8.73
C LYS A 92 -22.64 6.95 8.97
N VAL A 93 -23.67 6.19 9.31
CA VAL A 93 -23.55 4.75 9.65
C VAL A 93 -23.41 3.88 8.41
N SER A 94 -24.11 4.20 7.31
CA SER A 94 -24.10 3.37 6.10
C SER A 94 -22.91 3.60 5.17
N ILE A 95 -22.31 4.80 5.19
CA ILE A 95 -21.25 5.18 4.24
C ILE A 95 -19.99 5.64 4.97
N PHE A 96 -20.09 6.66 5.81
CA PHE A 96 -18.89 7.33 6.34
C PHE A 96 -18.05 6.42 7.23
N ILE A 97 -18.67 5.79 8.22
CA ILE A 97 -17.99 4.88 9.14
C ILE A 97 -17.40 3.67 8.41
N PRO A 98 -18.17 2.89 7.62
CA PRO A 98 -17.63 1.74 6.89
C PRO A 98 -16.50 2.12 5.93
N PHE A 99 -16.56 3.30 5.31
CA PHE A 99 -15.51 3.77 4.42
C PHE A 99 -14.22 4.10 5.18
N LEU A 100 -14.30 4.77 6.33
CA LEU A 100 -13.13 5.02 7.18
C LEU A 100 -12.48 3.71 7.64
N ASP A 101 -13.29 2.78 8.17
CA ASP A 101 -12.82 1.49 8.67
C ASP A 101 -12.14 0.69 7.54
N TYR A 102 -12.79 0.60 6.38
CA TYR A 102 -12.18 -0.04 5.20
C TYR A 102 -10.88 0.65 4.77
N PHE A 103 -10.86 1.98 4.74
CA PHE A 103 -9.69 2.73 4.32
C PHE A 103 -8.49 2.51 5.26
N ILE A 104 -8.73 2.53 6.57
CA ILE A 104 -7.72 2.20 7.59
C ILE A 104 -7.16 0.80 7.36
N ASP A 105 -8.03 -0.20 7.18
CA ASP A 105 -7.61 -1.58 6.93
C ASP A 105 -6.77 -1.73 5.66
N GLN A 106 -7.13 -1.00 4.58
CA GLN A 106 -6.35 -1.03 3.34
C GLN A 106 -4.95 -0.42 3.52
N ILE A 107 -4.83 0.71 4.24
CA ILE A 107 -3.51 1.32 4.48
C ILE A 107 -2.66 0.42 5.40
N ASN A 108 -3.28 -0.16 6.44
CA ASN A 108 -2.60 -1.06 7.36
C ASN A 108 -2.02 -2.28 6.64
N SER A 109 -2.85 -2.98 5.87
CA SER A 109 -2.43 -4.18 5.14
C SER A 109 -1.40 -3.86 4.04
N CYS A 110 -1.51 -2.73 3.36
CA CYS A 110 -0.59 -2.38 2.28
C CYS A 110 0.79 -1.93 2.78
N PHE A 111 0.89 -1.26 3.94
CA PHE A 111 2.14 -0.64 4.40
C PHE A 111 2.59 -1.11 5.78
N ILE A 112 1.69 -1.09 6.75
CA ILE A 112 2.05 -1.19 8.18
C ILE A 112 2.41 -2.63 8.55
N GLU A 113 1.72 -3.61 7.99
CA GLU A 113 2.07 -5.04 8.18
C GLU A 113 3.49 -5.37 7.71
N HIS A 114 3.98 -4.69 6.67
CA HIS A 114 5.31 -4.89 6.11
C HIS A 114 6.41 -4.01 6.74
N LYS A 115 6.06 -3.16 7.71
CA LYS A 115 6.99 -2.20 8.34
C LYS A 115 8.22 -2.87 8.92
N LEU A 116 8.02 -3.97 9.65
CA LEU A 116 9.11 -4.68 10.33
C LEU A 116 10.08 -5.29 9.33
N VAL A 117 9.55 -5.92 8.27
CA VAL A 117 10.34 -6.50 7.18
C VAL A 117 11.15 -5.40 6.46
N LEU A 118 10.52 -4.26 6.15
CA LEU A 118 11.18 -3.14 5.48
C LEU A 118 12.23 -2.45 6.36
N LYS A 119 12.05 -2.40 7.68
CA LYS A 119 13.09 -1.99 8.62
C LYS A 119 14.30 -2.93 8.56
N GLY A 120 14.06 -4.25 8.57
CA GLY A 120 15.11 -5.26 8.41
C GLY A 120 15.91 -5.04 7.12
N PHE A 121 15.22 -4.77 5.99
CA PHE A 121 15.89 -4.44 4.73
C PHE A 121 16.76 -3.19 4.82
N LYS A 122 16.29 -2.10 5.47
CA LYS A 122 17.10 -0.89 5.65
C LYS A 122 18.39 -1.17 6.43
N MET A 123 18.35 -2.12 7.38
CA MET A 123 19.53 -2.49 8.17
C MET A 123 20.60 -3.25 7.37
N LEU A 124 20.25 -3.86 6.24
CA LEU A 124 21.23 -4.48 5.33
C LEU A 124 22.12 -3.44 4.64
N PHE A 125 21.62 -2.22 4.48
CA PHE A 125 22.31 -1.12 3.81
C PHE A 125 23.04 -0.17 4.76
N LYS A 126 22.85 -0.33 6.08
CA LYS A 126 23.56 0.46 7.10
C LYS A 126 24.92 -0.16 7.44
N ASN A 127 25.89 0.71 7.71
CA ASN A 127 27.25 0.33 8.10
C ASN A 127 27.32 -0.30 9.50
N GLU A 128 26.41 0.04 10.40
CA GLU A 128 26.45 -0.38 11.80
C GLU A 128 25.44 -1.50 12.09
N LEU A 129 25.83 -2.41 12.98
CA LEU A 129 24.89 -3.30 13.64
C LEU A 129 24.49 -2.57 14.92
N ASP A 130 23.23 -2.15 14.99
CA ASP A 130 22.65 -1.80 16.29
C ASP A 130 22.73 -3.07 17.16
N ASN A 131 23.07 -2.93 18.45
CA ASN A 131 23.19 -4.07 19.36
C ASN A 131 21.90 -4.91 19.44
N ASN A 132 20.76 -4.33 19.06
CA ASN A 132 19.47 -5.00 18.96
C ASN A 132 19.19 -5.42 17.50
N ASN A 133 19.67 -6.60 17.09
CA ASN A 133 19.44 -7.17 15.75
C ASN A 133 18.01 -7.68 15.52
N ASN A 134 17.03 -7.25 16.32
CA ASN A 134 15.65 -7.76 16.26
C ASN A 134 15.00 -7.53 14.88
N ASP A 135 15.25 -6.39 14.24
CA ASP A 135 14.71 -6.08 12.91
C ASP A 135 15.23 -7.04 11.82
N ILE A 136 16.50 -7.47 11.93
CA ILE A 136 17.11 -8.44 11.00
C ILE A 136 16.55 -9.83 11.26
N LEU A 137 16.40 -10.22 12.53
CA LEU A 137 15.82 -11.50 12.91
C LEU A 137 14.38 -11.63 12.39
N GLN A 138 13.58 -10.58 12.50
CA GLN A 138 12.21 -10.56 11.97
C GLN A 138 12.16 -10.71 10.44
N LEU A 139 13.12 -10.10 9.73
CA LEU A 139 13.23 -10.28 8.28
C LEU A 139 13.61 -11.72 7.91
N ILE A 140 14.56 -12.32 8.64
CA ILE A 140 14.95 -13.72 8.42
C ILE A 140 13.77 -14.64 8.72
N ASP A 141 13.08 -14.43 9.84
CA ASP A 141 11.89 -15.19 10.21
C ASP A 141 10.76 -15.09 9.20
N PHE A 142 10.62 -13.93 8.53
CA PHE A 142 9.60 -13.74 7.50
C PHE A 142 9.89 -14.53 6.22
N TYR A 143 11.17 -14.73 5.88
CA TYR A 143 11.58 -15.41 4.63
C TYR A 143 12.13 -16.83 4.81
N LYS A 144 12.28 -17.33 6.05
CA LYS A 144 12.84 -18.67 6.34
C LYS A 144 12.08 -19.82 5.68
N ASP A 145 10.75 -19.74 5.62
CA ASP A 145 9.90 -20.84 5.15
C ASP A 145 9.81 -20.93 3.62
N SER A 146 10.40 -19.97 2.90
CA SER A 146 10.24 -19.82 1.45
C SER A 146 11.36 -20.47 0.62
N ASP A 147 12.20 -21.34 1.22
CA ASP A 147 13.46 -21.89 0.66
C ASP A 147 14.45 -20.83 0.14
N ASN A 148 14.17 -19.56 0.43
CA ASN A 148 14.95 -18.44 -0.07
C ASN A 148 16.21 -18.21 0.77
N LEU A 149 16.23 -18.62 2.03
CA LEU A 149 17.33 -18.36 2.96
C LEU A 149 17.94 -19.64 3.53
N SER A 150 19.23 -19.59 3.78
CA SER A 150 19.96 -20.60 4.56
C SER A 150 19.55 -20.53 6.04
N GLU A 151 20.13 -21.40 6.88
CA GLU A 151 19.93 -21.37 8.32
C GLU A 151 20.21 -19.97 8.91
N PRO A 152 19.42 -19.51 9.90
CA PRO A 152 19.45 -18.14 10.39
C PRO A 152 20.84 -17.70 10.88
N ASP A 153 21.58 -18.59 11.52
CA ASP A 153 22.94 -18.30 12.00
C ASP A 153 23.93 -18.04 10.87
N ILE A 154 23.80 -18.75 9.75
CA ILE A 154 24.60 -18.55 8.54
C ILE A 154 24.28 -17.18 7.94
N VAL A 155 22.99 -16.84 7.82
CA VAL A 155 22.53 -15.55 7.29
C VAL A 155 23.05 -14.40 8.16
N ILE A 156 23.01 -14.52 9.48
CA ILE A 156 23.54 -13.50 10.41
C ILE A 156 25.05 -13.33 10.24
N ALA A 157 25.80 -14.43 10.11
CA ALA A 157 27.25 -14.37 9.89
C ALA A 157 27.58 -13.68 8.55
N GLU A 158 26.84 -14.01 7.50
CA GLU A 158 26.97 -13.41 6.17
C GLU A 158 26.69 -11.89 6.20
N ILE A 159 25.61 -11.47 6.88
CA ILE A 159 25.26 -10.05 7.08
C ILE A 159 26.37 -9.29 7.81
N LYS A 160 26.99 -9.90 8.83
CA LYS A 160 28.12 -9.29 9.54
C LYS A 160 29.32 -9.06 8.60
N MET A 161 29.63 -10.04 7.75
CA MET A 161 30.71 -9.92 6.77
C MET A 161 30.42 -8.86 5.71
N TRP A 162 29.20 -8.82 5.19
CA TRP A 162 28.76 -7.83 4.23
C TRP A 162 28.85 -6.41 4.77
N LYS A 163 28.46 -6.17 6.02
CA LYS A 163 28.64 -4.85 6.65
C LYS A 163 30.12 -4.43 6.71
N ASN A 164 31.03 -5.37 6.91
CA ASN A 164 32.46 -5.09 6.85
C ASN A 164 32.92 -4.75 5.42
N VAL A 165 32.30 -5.31 4.38
CA VAL A 165 32.53 -4.89 2.98
C VAL A 165 32.05 -3.45 2.80
N LEU A 166 30.82 -3.13 3.23
CA LEU A 166 30.26 -1.77 3.10
C LEU A 166 31.09 -0.70 3.83
N LYS A 167 31.69 -1.05 4.97
CA LYS A 167 32.60 -0.15 5.71
C LYS A 167 33.90 0.18 4.97
N ARG A 168 34.36 -0.70 4.06
CA ARG A 168 35.58 -0.47 3.27
C ARG A 168 35.35 0.43 2.06
N ILE A 169 34.10 0.65 1.67
CA ILE A 169 33.74 1.50 0.53
C ILE A 169 33.80 2.97 0.97
N GLU A 170 34.52 3.78 0.20
CA GLU A 170 34.58 5.24 0.39
C GLU A 170 33.17 5.87 0.31
N GLU A 171 32.92 6.92 1.10
CA GLU A 171 31.58 7.50 1.19
C GLU A 171 31.03 8.00 -0.15
N ASP A 172 31.91 8.51 -1.02
CA ASP A 172 31.56 9.04 -2.33
C ASP A 172 31.17 7.95 -3.34
N GLN A 173 31.60 6.71 -3.11
CA GLN A 173 31.31 5.54 -3.95
C GLN A 173 30.18 4.66 -3.38
N LYS A 174 29.59 5.04 -2.23
CA LYS A 174 28.52 4.24 -1.62
C LYS A 174 27.29 4.22 -2.52
N PRO A 175 26.72 3.02 -2.78
CA PRO A 175 25.49 2.89 -3.55
C PRO A 175 24.34 3.63 -2.85
N LYS A 176 23.59 4.41 -3.62
CA LYS A 176 22.44 5.20 -3.13
C LYS A 176 21.10 4.53 -3.44
N THR A 177 21.08 3.59 -4.37
CA THR A 177 19.88 2.88 -4.80
C THR A 177 20.01 1.38 -4.58
N VAL A 178 18.90 0.70 -4.32
CA VAL A 178 18.86 -0.76 -4.11
C VAL A 178 19.46 -1.52 -5.31
N ILE A 179 19.27 -0.99 -6.53
CA ILE A 179 19.83 -1.57 -7.76
C ILE A 179 21.36 -1.52 -7.77
N GLN A 180 21.97 -0.43 -7.31
CA GLN A 180 23.43 -0.33 -7.19
C GLN A 180 23.96 -1.29 -6.12
N PHE A 181 23.23 -1.48 -5.02
CA PHE A 181 23.58 -2.51 -4.03
C PHE A 181 23.52 -3.92 -4.62
N LEU A 182 22.54 -4.22 -5.48
CA LEU A 182 22.45 -5.51 -6.16
C LEU A 182 23.63 -5.73 -7.11
N GLN A 183 24.10 -4.69 -7.80
CA GLN A 183 25.26 -4.76 -8.70
C GLN A 183 26.59 -4.92 -7.94
N LEU A 184 26.67 -4.41 -6.71
CA LEU A 184 27.86 -4.50 -5.87
C LEU A 184 27.95 -5.84 -5.12
N CYS A 185 26.82 -6.50 -4.89
CA CYS A 185 26.75 -7.75 -4.16
C CYS A 185 27.05 -8.94 -5.07
N ASP A 186 28.20 -9.59 -4.87
CA ASP A 186 28.56 -10.83 -5.56
C ASP A 186 27.71 -12.01 -5.07
N GLU A 187 26.93 -12.62 -5.96
CA GLU A 187 26.02 -13.74 -5.66
C GLU A 187 26.76 -14.97 -5.09
N ASP A 188 27.98 -15.24 -5.55
CA ASP A 188 28.78 -16.39 -5.09
C ASP A 188 29.34 -16.20 -3.67
N LEU A 189 29.63 -14.95 -3.29
CA LEU A 189 30.21 -14.63 -1.98
C LEU A 189 29.13 -14.36 -0.91
N PHE A 190 28.01 -13.77 -1.32
CA PHE A 190 26.92 -13.36 -0.44
C PHE A 190 25.54 -13.80 -0.98
N PRO A 191 25.29 -15.12 -1.08
CA PRO A 191 24.08 -15.65 -1.72
C PRO A 191 22.79 -15.26 -0.99
N ASN A 192 22.78 -15.24 0.35
CA ASN A 192 21.57 -14.91 1.10
C ASN A 192 21.26 -13.41 1.01
N ILE A 193 22.29 -12.56 1.06
CA ILE A 193 22.12 -11.11 0.95
C ILE A 193 21.70 -10.73 -0.46
N TYR A 194 22.30 -11.33 -1.48
CA TYR A 194 21.91 -11.13 -2.86
C TYR A 194 20.43 -11.47 -3.08
N LYS A 195 19.97 -12.62 -2.56
CA LYS A 195 18.53 -12.99 -2.60
C LYS A 195 17.65 -11.97 -1.89
N LEU A 196 18.04 -11.48 -0.70
CA LEU A 196 17.28 -10.46 0.04
C LEU A 196 17.18 -9.15 -0.76
N ILE A 197 18.29 -8.64 -1.30
CA ILE A 197 18.29 -7.43 -2.12
C ILE A 197 17.43 -7.63 -3.37
N LYS A 198 17.50 -8.81 -3.99
CA LYS A 198 16.68 -9.18 -5.15
C LYS A 198 15.20 -9.21 -4.82
N ILE A 199 14.81 -9.78 -3.68
CA ILE A 199 13.42 -9.75 -3.18
C ILE A 199 12.96 -8.30 -3.02
N LEU A 200 13.79 -7.44 -2.40
CA LEU A 200 13.47 -6.02 -2.22
C LEU A 200 13.26 -5.29 -3.55
N CYS A 201 14.04 -5.62 -4.59
CA CYS A 201 13.87 -5.06 -5.93
C CYS A 201 12.56 -5.48 -6.61
N ILE A 202 12.02 -6.65 -6.27
CA ILE A 202 10.81 -7.24 -6.89
C ILE A 202 9.55 -6.92 -6.06
N LEU A 203 9.69 -6.54 -4.79
CA LEU A 203 8.56 -6.13 -3.96
C LEU A 203 7.75 -5.04 -4.69
N PRO A 204 6.42 -5.22 -4.82
CA PRO A 204 5.56 -4.30 -5.55
C PRO A 204 5.35 -3.01 -4.74
N VAL A 205 6.40 -2.22 -4.61
CA VAL A 205 6.34 -0.85 -4.07
C VAL A 205 5.72 0.09 -5.09
N ARG A 206 5.89 -0.23 -6.39
CA ARG A 206 5.31 0.52 -7.51
C ARG A 206 3.93 -0.05 -7.85
N THR A 207 2.92 0.29 -7.05
CA THR A 207 1.52 -0.06 -7.37
C THR A 207 1.01 0.71 -8.60
N CYS A 208 1.59 1.87 -8.94
CA CYS A 208 1.04 2.72 -10.00
C CYS A 208 1.15 2.14 -11.42
N THR A 209 2.15 1.31 -11.74
CA THR A 209 2.26 0.73 -13.08
C THR A 209 1.32 -0.46 -13.26
N SER A 210 1.22 -1.34 -12.25
CA SER A 210 0.30 -2.47 -12.29
C SER A 210 -1.16 -2.01 -12.22
N GLU A 211 -1.49 -0.95 -11.48
CA GLU A 211 -2.83 -0.37 -11.44
C GLU A 211 -3.30 0.17 -12.79
N ARG A 212 -2.39 0.75 -13.61
CA ARG A 212 -2.74 1.20 -14.97
C ARG A 212 -3.15 0.01 -15.83
N SER A 213 -2.39 -1.08 -15.78
CA SER A 213 -2.72 -2.33 -16.49
C SER A 213 -4.00 -2.99 -15.98
N PHE A 214 -4.22 -3.03 -14.66
CA PHE A 214 -5.45 -3.59 -14.07
C PHE A 214 -6.67 -2.71 -14.31
N SER A 215 -6.50 -1.38 -14.36
CA SER A 215 -7.55 -0.42 -14.75
C SER A 215 -7.96 -0.62 -16.21
N SER A 216 -6.99 -0.70 -17.12
CA SER A 216 -7.22 -1.04 -18.53
C SER A 216 -7.99 -2.37 -18.64
N LEU A 217 -7.55 -3.40 -17.92
CA LEU A 217 -8.16 -4.74 -17.92
C LEU A 217 -9.56 -4.76 -17.30
N ARG A 218 -9.82 -3.99 -16.24
CA ARG A 218 -11.14 -3.83 -15.64
C ARG A 218 -12.10 -3.12 -16.57
N ASN A 219 -11.66 -2.06 -17.26
CA ASN A 219 -12.46 -1.39 -18.28
C ASN A 219 -12.77 -2.33 -19.44
N LEU A 220 -11.78 -3.09 -19.90
CA LEU A 220 -11.93 -4.10 -20.95
C LEU A 220 -12.91 -5.22 -20.53
N LYS A 221 -12.78 -5.73 -19.30
CA LYS A 221 -13.70 -6.72 -18.72
C LYS A 221 -15.12 -6.17 -18.61
N THR A 222 -15.29 -4.91 -18.22
CA THR A 222 -16.61 -4.26 -18.12
C THR A 222 -17.23 -4.06 -19.51
N TYR A 223 -16.43 -3.66 -20.49
CA TYR A 223 -16.84 -3.52 -21.89
C TYR A 223 -17.22 -4.87 -22.52
N LEU A 224 -16.41 -5.93 -22.28
CA LEU A 224 -16.64 -7.28 -22.82
C LEU A 224 -17.69 -8.10 -22.07
N LYS A 225 -17.99 -7.78 -20.81
CA LYS A 225 -19.11 -8.43 -20.07
C LYS A 225 -20.45 -8.20 -20.76
N ASN A 226 -20.54 -7.15 -21.57
CA ASN A 226 -21.70 -6.88 -22.42
C ASN A 226 -21.67 -7.65 -23.75
N THR A 227 -20.62 -8.40 -24.09
CA THR A 227 -20.48 -9.03 -25.42
C THR A 227 -19.83 -10.42 -25.57
N VAL A 228 -19.04 -11.01 -24.64
CA VAL A 228 -18.30 -12.29 -24.95
C VAL A 228 -17.97 -13.21 -23.74
N SER A 229 -17.78 -14.51 -24.00
CA SER A 229 -17.31 -15.59 -23.10
C SER A 229 -15.85 -15.46 -22.59
N GLU A 230 -15.53 -16.13 -21.46
CA GLU A 230 -14.30 -15.98 -20.65
C GLU A 230 -12.97 -16.28 -21.37
N ASP A 231 -12.93 -17.23 -22.31
CA ASP A 231 -11.67 -17.61 -22.98
C ASP A 231 -11.11 -16.51 -23.90
N ARG A 232 -11.99 -15.75 -24.57
CA ARG A 232 -11.58 -14.64 -25.42
C ARG A 232 -11.06 -13.45 -24.62
N LEU A 233 -11.53 -13.30 -23.38
CA LEU A 233 -11.11 -12.26 -22.46
C LEU A 233 -9.69 -12.49 -21.97
N ASN A 234 -9.35 -13.74 -21.65
CA ASN A 234 -7.99 -14.11 -21.22
C ASN A 234 -6.96 -13.88 -22.34
N GLY A 235 -7.29 -14.24 -23.58
CA GLY A 235 -6.41 -13.98 -24.73
C GLY A 235 -6.14 -12.49 -24.99
N LEU A 236 -7.18 -11.65 -24.93
CA LEU A 236 -7.04 -10.20 -25.14
C LEU A 236 -6.30 -9.51 -23.99
N ALA A 237 -6.52 -9.94 -22.74
CA ALA A 237 -5.82 -9.44 -21.58
C ALA A 237 -4.29 -9.66 -21.69
N ILE A 238 -3.87 -10.87 -22.09
CA ILE A 238 -2.46 -11.21 -22.28
C ILE A 238 -1.82 -10.34 -23.37
N CYS A 239 -2.51 -10.15 -24.50
CA CYS A 239 -2.02 -9.30 -25.59
C CYS A 239 -1.83 -7.84 -25.16
N LEU A 240 -2.74 -7.29 -24.35
CA LEU A 240 -2.66 -5.90 -23.89
C LEU A 240 -1.52 -5.70 -22.91
N ILE A 241 -1.33 -6.64 -21.96
CA ILE A 241 -0.20 -6.63 -21.03
C ILE A 241 1.13 -6.64 -21.82
N PHE A 242 1.21 -7.46 -22.87
CA PHE A 242 2.39 -7.50 -23.74
C PHE A 242 2.66 -6.19 -24.50
N ILE A 243 1.62 -5.45 -24.86
CA ILE A 243 1.75 -4.14 -25.52
C ILE A 243 2.18 -3.08 -24.50
N GLU A 244 1.59 -3.06 -23.30
CA GLU A 244 1.97 -2.11 -22.25
C GLU A 244 3.38 -2.34 -21.71
N MET A 245 3.87 -3.58 -21.64
CA MET A 245 5.25 -3.87 -21.20
C MET A 245 6.33 -3.51 -22.24
N LYS A 246 5.95 -3.16 -23.47
CA LYS A 246 6.88 -2.74 -24.54
C LYS A 246 7.10 -1.22 -24.62
N TYR A 247 6.43 -0.44 -23.75
CA TYR A 247 6.58 1.02 -23.63
C TYR A 247 6.94 1.40 -22.19
#